data_AF-A0A354P0U4-F1
#
_entry.id   AF-A0A354P0U4-F1
#
_cell.length_a   1.000
_cell.length_b   1.000
_cell.length_c   1.000
_cell.angle_alpha   90.00
_cell.angle_beta   90.00
_cell.angle_gamma   90.00
#
_symmetry.space_group_name_H-M   'P 1'
#
loop_
_entity.id
_entity.type
_entity.pdbx_description
1 polymer ?
#
loop_
_entity_poly.entity_id
_entity_poly.type
_entity_poly.pdbx_seq_one_letter_code
_entity_poly.pdbx_strand_id
1 'polypeptide(L)' 'MDLGLEGKYALVMGGSRGIGKAIALDLAREGV' A
#
# COMPACT_ATOMS: atom_id res chain seq x y z
N MET A 1 5.54 5.57 10.39
CA MET A 1 6.39 4.63 11.16
C MET A 1 7.43 4.12 10.17
N ASP A 2 8.65 3.78 10.57
CA ASP A 2 9.54 3.12 9.61
C ASP A 2 9.15 1.65 9.48
N LEU A 3 8.44 1.30 8.41
CA LEU A 3 8.00 -0.06 8.12
C LEU A 3 9.01 -0.83 7.25
N GLY A 4 10.09 -0.19 6.77
CA GLY A 4 11.08 -0.81 5.91
C GLY A 4 10.52 -1.36 4.59
N LEU A 5 9.47 -0.72 4.05
CA LEU A 5 8.76 -1.17 2.85
C LEU A 5 9.27 -0.56 1.54
N GLU A 6 10.13 0.46 1.60
CA GLU A 6 10.74 1.11 0.45
C GLU A 6 11.30 0.12 -0.58
N GLY A 7 10.88 0.27 -1.84
CA GLY A 7 11.33 -0.53 -2.97
C GLY A 7 10.77 -1.96 -3.01
N LYS A 8 9.85 -2.32 -2.11
CA LYS A 8 9.12 -3.60 -2.18
C LYS A 8 7.92 -3.46 -3.11
N TYR A 9 7.39 -4.59 -3.58
CA TYR A 9 6.15 -4.64 -4.36
C TYR A 9 5.04 -5.29 -3.54
N ALA A 10 3.83 -4.72 -3.57
CA ALA A 10 2.64 -5.30 -2.95
C ALA A 10 1.47 -5.40 -3.94
N LEU A 11 0.80 -6.56 -3.92
CA LEU A 11 -0.46 -6.76 -4.64
C LEU A 11 -1.64 -6.55 -3.69
N VAL A 12 -2.46 -5.53 -3.98
CA VAL A 12 -3.69 -5.27 -3.24
C VAL A 12 -4.91 -5.65 -4.09
N MET A 13 -5.54 -6.78 -3.76
CA MET A 13 -6.78 -7.20 -4.41
C MET A 13 -7.93 -6.27 -3.98
N GLY A 14 -8.78 -5.88 -4.94
CA GLY A 14 -9.91 -4.96 -4.65
C GLY A 14 -9.48 -3.53 -4.29
N GLY A 15 -8.32 -3.08 -4.77
CA GLY A 15 -7.74 -1.75 -4.44
C GLY A 15 -8.48 -0.52 -4.99
N SER A 16 -9.64 -0.67 -5.63
CA SER A 16 -10.34 0.44 -6.29
C SER A 16 -11.20 1.28 -5.36
N ARG A 17 -11.72 0.70 -4.26
CA ARG A 17 -12.64 1.37 -3.32
C ARG A 17 -12.47 0.85 -1.89
N GLY A 18 -13.07 1.56 -0.94
CA GLY A 18 -13.15 1.16 0.47
C GLY A 18 -11.79 0.89 1.09
N ILE A 19 -11.69 -0.19 1.86
CA ILE A 19 -10.49 -0.58 2.61
C ILE A 19 -9.33 -0.89 1.67
N GLY A 20 -9.58 -1.60 0.56
CA GLY A 20 -8.53 -1.93 -0.40
C GLY A 20 -7.85 -0.69 -0.96
N LYS A 21 -8.63 0.36 -1.29
CA LYS A 21 -8.07 1.65 -1.72
C LYS A 21 -7.24 2.33 -0.63
N ALA A 22 -7.74 2.33 0.61
CA ALA A 22 -7.00 2.92 1.73
C ALA A 22 -5.65 2.22 1.95
N ILE A 23 -5.64 0.89 1.94
CA ILE A 23 -4.42 0.08 2.06
C ILE A 23 -3.43 0.40 0.93
N ALA A 24 -3.89 0.43 -0.32
CA ALA A 24 -3.01 0.73 -1.46
C ALA A 24 -2.38 2.13 -1.36
N LEU A 25 -3.14 3.13 -0.89
CA LEU A 25 -2.63 4.49 -0.73
C LEU A 25 -1.62 4.61 0.43
N ASP A 26 -1.84 3.89 1.53
CA ASP A 26 -0.92 3.90 2.65
C ASP A 26 0.37 3.15 2.31
N LEU A 27 0.29 2.01 1.62
CA LEU A 27 1.47 1.29 1.11
C LEU A 27 2.31 2.15 0.16
N ALA A 28 1.67 2.88 -0.77
CA ALA A 28 2.37 3.79 -1.67
C ALA A 28 3.11 4.92 -0.94
N ARG A 29 2.59 5.40 0.20
CA ARG A 29 3.28 6.40 1.04
C ARG A 29 4.51 5.84 1.73
N GLU A 30 4.55 4.54 1.96
CA GLU A 30 5.65 3.82 2.61
C GLU A 30 6.68 3.29 1.59
N GLY A 31 6.55 3.65 0.31
CA GLY A 31 7.54 3.37 -0.73
C GLY A 31 7.34 2.06 -1.50
N VAL A 32 6.11 1.54 -1.52
CA VAL A 32 5.68 0.29 -2.20
C VAL A 32 4.92 0.56 -3.49
#